data_AF-A0A2G2PTS8-F1
#
_entry.id   AF-A0A2G2PTS8-F1
#
_cell.length_a   1.000
_cell.length_b   1.000
_cell.length_c   1.000
_cell.angle_alpha   90.00
_cell.angle_beta   90.00
_cell.angle_gamma   90.00
#
_symmetry.space_group_name_H-M   'P 1'
#
loop_
_entity.id
_entity.type
_entity.pdbx_description
1 polymer ?
#
loop_
_entity_poly.entity_id
_entity_poly.type
_entity_poly.pdbx_seq_one_letter_code
_entity_poly.pdbx_strand_id
1 'polypeptide(L)'
;MKKNKDKPTEVSAITNKGIEVPHFSDLNSKQEKLNNTIAVLPFVNFSDNKDNEYFSDGITEEIINALAKIRNLKVTSRTSSFFFKGKNIPITEIGEKLGVSAILEGSVRLSGNSLRITAQLIQVKEDYHFWSETWDRKLENVFEIQDEVSIIIADKLREHFGHLEINESLVIKQTENINAYGYCLMAKFHENKWNSEDVKLAISLYDKALALDSKYAEAHLGLAGCYSFLGTTAFIPFEEAWKKTIKHTYQALELNGQSSGVHYQLSNQAFFVECDYDKSLREIKKAVKINPNNAEAQQFISFLYILGGEQEKSRIHLEIALSINPLSEETRFFNAYFHYMIEDYLQSLEMLDQCLSVNDKNIPAHSVKAMCLLKLGKYDEAINYFDNIPPEVVILGEKTGVIGLAYALKKDTENASIYLEKLIAQSKEENGFAADSYLFMMYAAKEDNDKAFEWVAQTIEKNSSLLLLRYADPLVNSIKNDPRYNGFQKTIFQTDQTEDLVKQKIALLDADRSAEYSTQLLTHLSENEPFLNPDLSLRELASQIEIHPNQLSWLLNNSFRKNFNEFINQYRLEAFKSIIKDPNKANLTIESLAYESGFNSKTVFNTYFKKETGLTPKQFLKQ
;
A
#
# COMPACT_ATOMS: atom_id res chain seq x y z
N MET A 1 61.10 -34.32 -34.32
CA MET A 1 60.47 -35.63 -34.54
C MET A 1 58.98 -35.43 -34.82
N LYS A 2 58.49 -35.88 -35.98
CA LYS A 2 57.06 -35.95 -36.34
C LYS A 2 56.36 -37.06 -35.56
N LYS A 3 55.11 -36.82 -35.13
CA LYS A 3 53.91 -37.66 -35.33
C LYS A 3 52.73 -37.00 -34.58
N ASN A 4 51.85 -36.27 -35.26
CA ASN A 4 50.60 -36.73 -35.89
C ASN A 4 49.65 -37.47 -34.94
N LYS A 5 48.51 -36.85 -34.59
CA LYS A 5 47.20 -37.23 -35.16
C LYS A 5 46.05 -36.37 -34.64
N ASP A 6 45.29 -35.90 -35.61
CA ASP A 6 43.91 -35.42 -35.56
C ASP A 6 43.02 -36.20 -34.58
N LYS A 7 42.34 -35.46 -33.70
CA LYS A 7 40.94 -35.72 -33.35
C LYS A 7 40.23 -34.37 -33.19
N PRO A 8 39.01 -34.19 -33.72
CA PRO A 8 38.22 -33.01 -33.43
C PRO A 8 37.84 -33.03 -31.95
N THR A 9 38.03 -31.91 -31.25
CA THR A 9 37.44 -31.69 -29.94
C THR A 9 35.93 -31.69 -30.10
N GLU A 10 35.24 -32.66 -29.51
CA GLU A 10 33.78 -32.64 -29.43
C GLU A 10 33.34 -31.36 -28.71
N VAL A 11 32.62 -30.49 -29.41
CA VAL A 11 31.79 -29.47 -28.77
C VAL A 11 30.55 -30.19 -28.30
N SER A 12 30.59 -30.72 -27.08
CA SER A 12 29.39 -31.17 -26.39
C SER A 12 28.51 -29.94 -26.10
N ALA A 13 27.43 -29.80 -26.85
CA ALA A 13 26.32 -28.93 -26.48
C ALA A 13 25.71 -29.46 -25.19
N ILE A 14 25.74 -28.66 -24.12
CA ILE A 14 24.93 -28.95 -22.93
C ILE A 14 23.49 -28.68 -23.34
N THR A 15 22.73 -29.74 -23.58
CA THR A 15 21.27 -29.64 -23.72
C THR A 15 20.68 -29.28 -22.36
N ASN A 16 19.92 -28.17 -22.28
CA ASN A 16 19.18 -27.70 -21.09
C ASN A 16 18.07 -28.67 -20.60
N LYS A 17 18.13 -29.96 -20.93
CA LYS A 17 17.19 -30.95 -20.40
C LYS A 17 17.64 -31.37 -19.00
N GLY A 18 17.03 -30.74 -18.00
CA GLY A 18 17.20 -31.11 -16.58
C GLY A 18 17.71 -29.98 -15.68
N ILE A 19 17.97 -28.78 -16.20
CA ILE A 19 18.06 -27.58 -15.36
C ILE A 19 16.63 -27.10 -15.17
N GLU A 20 16.00 -27.51 -14.07
CA GLU A 20 14.91 -26.70 -13.52
C GLU A 20 15.54 -25.36 -13.11
N VAL A 21 15.20 -24.30 -13.84
CA VAL A 21 15.44 -22.95 -13.34
C VAL A 21 14.52 -22.81 -12.13
N PRO A 22 15.06 -22.70 -10.90
CA PRO A 22 14.22 -22.58 -9.71
C PRO A 22 13.25 -21.42 -9.89
N HIS A 23 11.98 -21.63 -9.51
CA HIS A 23 11.03 -20.54 -9.44
C HIS A 23 11.57 -19.52 -8.41
N PHE A 24 11.28 -18.22 -8.54
CA PHE A 24 11.82 -17.22 -7.60
C PHE A 24 11.42 -17.51 -6.13
N SER A 25 10.32 -18.24 -5.93
CA SER A 25 9.93 -18.81 -4.63
C SER A 25 10.99 -19.73 -4.02
N ASP A 26 11.77 -20.42 -4.84
CA ASP A 26 12.79 -21.40 -4.44
C ASP A 26 14.17 -20.75 -4.24
N LEU A 27 14.37 -19.55 -4.80
CA LEU A 27 15.56 -18.72 -4.57
C LEU A 27 15.47 -17.89 -3.27
N ASN A 28 14.31 -17.90 -2.60
CA ASN A 28 14.07 -17.24 -1.31
C ASN A 28 14.48 -18.10 -0.08
N SER A 29 15.59 -18.84 -0.17
CA SER A 29 16.22 -19.43 1.04
C SER A 29 17.07 -18.44 1.84
N LYS A 30 17.13 -17.17 1.41
CA LYS A 30 17.19 -16.03 2.33
C LYS A 30 15.78 -15.46 2.42
N GLN A 31 14.96 -16.00 3.32
CA GLN A 31 13.76 -15.31 3.76
C GLN A 31 14.15 -13.89 4.12
N GLU A 32 13.76 -12.90 3.31
CA GLU A 32 13.51 -11.58 3.86
C GLU A 32 12.53 -11.81 5.00
N LYS A 33 13.06 -11.73 6.21
CA LYS A 33 12.31 -11.90 7.44
C LYS A 33 11.20 -10.85 7.38
N LEU A 34 9.97 -11.28 7.10
CA LEU A 34 8.72 -10.54 7.28
C LEU A 34 8.64 -10.19 8.77
N ASN A 35 9.46 -9.26 9.23
CA ASN A 35 9.64 -9.04 10.66
C ASN A 35 8.80 -7.87 11.17
N ASN A 36 8.33 -7.00 10.27
CA ASN A 36 7.63 -5.76 10.62
C ASN A 36 6.40 -5.53 9.72
N THR A 37 5.59 -6.57 9.48
CA THR A 37 4.32 -6.47 8.73
C THR A 37 3.13 -6.71 9.64
N ILE A 38 2.10 -5.88 9.53
CA ILE A 38 0.88 -5.97 10.32
C ILE A 38 -0.38 -5.74 9.49
N ALA A 39 -1.42 -6.53 9.75
CA ALA A 39 -2.79 -6.19 9.37
C ALA A 39 -3.61 -5.81 10.60
N VAL A 40 -4.51 -4.84 10.44
CA VAL A 40 -5.50 -4.49 11.47
C VAL A 40 -6.87 -4.92 10.97
N LEU A 41 -7.45 -5.96 11.58
CA LEU A 41 -8.75 -6.49 11.20
C LEU A 41 -9.89 -5.61 11.74
N PRO A 42 -11.05 -5.59 11.06
CA PRO A 42 -12.23 -4.86 11.53
C PRO A 42 -12.58 -5.22 12.97
N PHE A 43 -12.59 -4.22 13.85
CA PHE A 43 -12.97 -4.41 15.24
C PHE A 43 -14.43 -4.81 15.30
N VAL A 44 -14.74 -5.81 16.12
CA VAL A 44 -16.10 -6.34 16.26
C VAL A 44 -16.95 -5.39 17.09
N ASN A 45 -18.12 -5.00 16.58
CA ASN A 45 -19.10 -4.24 17.36
C ASN A 45 -19.79 -5.16 18.40
N PHE A 46 -19.51 -4.93 19.67
CA PHE A 46 -20.13 -5.60 20.83
C PHE A 46 -21.15 -4.71 21.57
N SER A 47 -21.63 -3.66 20.92
CA SER A 47 -22.74 -2.83 21.38
C SER A 47 -24.08 -3.48 21.08
N ASP A 48 -25.11 -3.14 21.85
CA ASP A 48 -26.48 -3.65 21.61
C ASP A 48 -27.09 -3.07 20.33
N ASN A 49 -26.70 -1.84 19.96
CA ASN A 49 -27.11 -1.22 18.71
C ASN A 49 -26.16 -1.56 17.56
N LYS A 50 -26.68 -2.28 16.56
CA LYS A 50 -25.95 -2.60 15.32
C LYS A 50 -25.63 -1.36 14.50
N ASP A 51 -26.40 -0.28 14.64
CA ASP A 51 -26.15 0.98 13.94
C ASP A 51 -24.82 1.62 14.37
N ASN A 52 -24.18 1.17 15.45
CA ASN A 52 -22.85 1.65 15.87
C ASN A 52 -21.69 0.98 15.12
N GLU A 53 -21.95 0.11 14.15
CA GLU A 53 -20.90 -0.61 13.41
C GLU A 53 -19.95 0.33 12.65
N TYR A 54 -20.43 1.49 12.17
CA TYR A 54 -19.56 2.51 11.57
C TYR A 54 -18.49 3.02 12.55
N PHE A 55 -18.79 2.99 13.85
CA PHE A 55 -17.88 3.50 14.87
C PHE A 55 -16.72 2.53 15.12
N SER A 56 -17.00 1.22 15.20
CA SER A 56 -15.93 0.20 15.28
C SER A 56 -15.08 0.17 14.01
N ASP A 57 -15.71 0.38 12.86
CA ASP A 57 -15.01 0.47 11.58
C ASP A 57 -14.09 1.70 11.53
N GLY A 58 -14.56 2.84 12.02
CA GLY A 58 -13.76 4.06 12.12
C GLY A 58 -12.55 3.92 13.03
N ILE A 59 -12.72 3.36 14.23
CA ILE A 59 -11.58 3.07 15.12
C ILE A 59 -10.55 2.17 14.44
N THR A 60 -11.01 1.14 13.71
CA THR A 60 -10.12 0.26 12.95
C THR A 60 -9.31 1.05 11.91
N GLU A 61 -9.98 1.92 11.16
CA GLU A 61 -9.36 2.75 10.12
C GLU A 61 -8.38 3.77 10.68
N GLU A 62 -8.68 4.43 11.80
CA GLU A 62 -7.73 5.34 12.45
C GLU A 62 -6.46 4.61 12.90
N ILE A 63 -6.59 3.41 13.46
CA ILE A 63 -5.41 2.62 13.86
C ILE A 63 -4.57 2.26 12.62
N ILE A 64 -5.21 1.85 11.51
CA ILE A 64 -4.50 1.62 10.23
C ILE A 64 -3.75 2.87 9.80
N ASN A 65 -4.42 4.02 9.77
CA ASN A 65 -3.86 5.30 9.33
C ASN A 65 -2.72 5.79 10.23
N ALA A 66 -2.82 5.57 11.54
CA ALA A 66 -1.79 5.91 12.51
C ALA A 66 -0.53 5.05 12.33
N LEU A 67 -0.70 3.73 12.24
CA LEU A 67 0.42 2.80 12.08
C LEU A 67 1.09 2.93 10.70
N ALA A 68 0.31 3.25 9.65
CA ALA A 68 0.80 3.42 8.27
C ALA A 68 1.92 4.48 8.14
N LYS A 69 1.95 5.48 9.04
CA LYS A 69 2.96 6.55 9.05
C LYS A 69 4.31 6.10 9.62
N ILE A 70 4.37 4.96 10.31
CA ILE A 70 5.59 4.48 10.96
C ILE A 70 6.55 3.91 9.91
N ARG A 71 7.74 4.49 9.81
CA ARG A 71 8.77 4.02 8.87
C ARG A 71 9.27 2.63 9.27
N ASN A 72 9.49 1.78 8.27
CA ASN A 72 9.89 0.38 8.43
C ASN A 72 8.84 -0.51 9.13
N LEU A 73 7.62 -0.02 9.33
CA LEU A 73 6.44 -0.83 9.62
C LEU A 73 5.55 -0.85 8.38
N LYS A 74 5.21 -2.03 7.91
CA LYS A 74 4.36 -2.21 6.74
C LYS A 74 2.98 -2.62 7.18
N VAL A 75 1.98 -1.84 6.80
CA VAL A 75 0.61 -1.94 7.32
C VAL A 75 -0.33 -2.26 6.17
N THR A 76 -1.14 -3.31 6.33
CA THR A 76 -2.17 -3.64 5.37
C THR A 76 -3.25 -2.55 5.34
N SER A 77 -3.74 -2.22 4.16
CA SER A 77 -4.80 -1.23 3.95
C SER A 77 -6.13 -1.64 4.59
N ARG A 78 -6.99 -0.64 4.79
CA ARG A 78 -8.39 -0.84 5.16
C ARG A 78 -9.10 -1.80 4.21
N THR A 79 -9.02 -1.59 2.90
CA THR A 79 -9.74 -2.41 1.90
C THR A 79 -9.39 -3.89 2.04
N SER A 80 -8.11 -4.20 2.18
CA SER A 80 -7.64 -5.58 2.30
C SER A 80 -7.99 -6.20 3.66
N SER A 81 -7.89 -5.44 4.75
CA SER A 81 -8.36 -5.91 6.07
C SER A 81 -9.87 -6.17 6.10
N PHE A 82 -10.66 -5.23 5.57
CA PHE A 82 -12.12 -5.30 5.61
C PHE A 82 -12.69 -6.37 4.68
N PHE A 83 -11.91 -6.88 3.73
CA PHE A 83 -12.29 -8.06 2.96
C PHE A 83 -12.65 -9.25 3.86
N PHE A 84 -12.04 -9.37 5.05
CA PHE A 84 -12.28 -10.46 6.00
C PHE A 84 -13.45 -10.19 6.95
N LYS A 85 -14.07 -9.01 6.90
CA LYS A 85 -15.17 -8.64 7.80
C LYS A 85 -16.33 -9.63 7.71
N GLY A 86 -16.76 -10.14 8.86
CA GLY A 86 -17.86 -11.11 8.95
C GLY A 86 -17.56 -12.50 8.39
N LYS A 87 -16.31 -12.79 8.00
CA LYS A 87 -15.88 -14.11 7.54
C LYS A 87 -15.22 -14.87 8.69
N ASN A 88 -15.53 -16.16 8.81
CA ASN A 88 -14.92 -17.04 9.79
C ASN A 88 -13.72 -17.77 9.15
N ILE A 89 -12.55 -17.12 9.14
CA ILE A 89 -11.31 -17.63 8.52
C ILE A 89 -10.22 -17.67 9.60
N PRO A 90 -9.42 -18.75 9.70
CA PRO A 90 -8.31 -18.82 10.66
C PRO A 90 -7.30 -17.68 10.49
N ILE A 91 -6.78 -17.16 11.60
CA ILE A 91 -5.81 -16.04 11.63
C ILE A 91 -4.55 -16.33 10.80
N THR A 92 -4.09 -17.58 10.81
CA THR A 92 -2.96 -18.03 10.00
C THR A 92 -3.22 -17.85 8.49
N GLU A 93 -4.39 -18.26 8.01
CA GLU A 93 -4.79 -18.12 6.60
C GLU A 93 -4.99 -16.65 6.21
N ILE A 94 -5.55 -15.82 7.12
CA ILE A 94 -5.65 -14.38 6.91
C ILE A 94 -4.25 -13.77 6.77
N GLY A 95 -3.34 -14.13 7.67
CA GLY A 95 -1.96 -13.65 7.67
C GLY A 95 -1.19 -14.04 6.41
N GLU A 96 -1.38 -15.26 5.91
CA GLU A 96 -0.82 -15.72 4.63
C GLU A 96 -1.39 -14.95 3.44
N LYS A 97 -2.71 -14.77 3.36
CA LYS A 97 -3.36 -14.02 2.27
C LYS A 97 -2.96 -12.54 2.24
N LEU A 98 -2.70 -11.96 3.40
CA LEU A 98 -2.26 -10.56 3.53
C LEU A 98 -0.74 -10.38 3.50
N GLY A 99 0.03 -11.46 3.63
CA GLY A 99 1.49 -11.41 3.68
C GLY A 99 2.04 -10.73 4.94
N VAL A 100 1.38 -10.90 6.08
CA VAL A 100 1.72 -10.21 7.34
C VAL A 100 2.24 -11.15 8.42
N SER A 101 3.13 -10.63 9.28
CA SER A 101 3.70 -11.37 10.41
C SER A 101 2.93 -11.21 11.72
N ALA A 102 2.19 -10.12 11.86
CA ALA A 102 1.26 -9.90 12.97
C ALA A 102 -0.11 -9.45 12.50
N ILE A 103 -1.10 -9.69 13.35
CA ILE A 103 -2.47 -9.21 13.19
C ILE A 103 -2.89 -8.50 14.47
N LEU A 104 -3.51 -7.33 14.31
CA LEU A 104 -4.29 -6.67 15.35
C LEU A 104 -5.77 -6.99 15.13
N GLU A 105 -6.43 -7.52 16.14
CA GLU A 105 -7.88 -7.67 16.19
C GLU A 105 -8.44 -7.07 17.48
N GLY A 106 -9.75 -6.86 17.53
CA GLY A 106 -10.35 -6.22 18.68
C GLY A 106 -11.86 -6.15 18.65
N SER A 107 -12.41 -5.50 19.67
CA SER A 107 -13.83 -5.21 19.78
C SER A 107 -14.07 -3.82 20.36
N VAL A 108 -15.20 -3.24 19.97
CA VAL A 108 -15.68 -1.97 20.50
C VAL A 108 -17.08 -2.16 21.04
N ARG A 109 -17.33 -1.69 22.27
CA ARG A 109 -18.65 -1.65 22.87
C ARG A 109 -18.97 -0.22 23.30
N LEU A 110 -20.04 0.32 22.72
CA LEU A 110 -20.63 1.59 23.09
C LEU A 110 -21.90 1.35 23.90
N SER A 111 -21.98 1.95 25.09
CA SER A 111 -23.16 1.90 25.97
C SER A 111 -23.43 3.28 26.55
N GLY A 112 -24.40 3.99 25.97
CA GLY A 112 -24.68 5.38 26.30
C GLY A 112 -23.45 6.26 25.99
N ASN A 113 -22.90 6.91 27.01
CA ASN A 113 -21.68 7.73 26.88
C ASN A 113 -20.38 6.98 27.24
N SER A 114 -20.44 5.67 27.46
CA SER A 114 -19.27 4.85 27.82
C SER A 114 -18.80 4.02 26.63
N LEU A 115 -17.49 4.07 26.37
CA LEU A 115 -16.79 3.37 25.30
C LEU A 115 -15.80 2.38 25.91
N ARG A 116 -15.93 1.11 25.55
CA ARG A 116 -14.94 0.07 25.84
C ARG A 116 -14.29 -0.40 24.55
N ILE A 117 -12.97 -0.31 24.47
CA ILE A 117 -12.17 -0.84 23.36
C ILE A 117 -11.33 -1.98 23.91
N THR A 118 -11.28 -3.12 23.22
CA THR A 118 -10.33 -4.20 23.49
C THR A 118 -9.54 -4.49 22.22
N ALA A 119 -8.22 -4.58 22.33
CA ALA A 119 -7.35 -4.87 21.20
C ALA A 119 -6.33 -5.95 21.58
N GLN A 120 -5.94 -6.77 20.60
CA GLN A 120 -5.02 -7.89 20.78
C GLN A 120 -4.08 -7.99 19.59
N LEU A 121 -2.79 -8.21 19.89
CA LEU A 121 -1.77 -8.45 18.87
C LEU A 121 -1.38 -9.92 18.85
N ILE A 122 -1.43 -10.50 17.65
CA ILE A 122 -1.22 -11.93 17.40
C ILE A 122 -0.05 -12.08 16.44
N GLN A 123 0.87 -13.01 16.75
CA GLN A 123 1.89 -13.43 15.81
C GLN A 123 1.35 -14.55 14.91
N VAL A 124 1.31 -14.30 13.60
CA VAL A 124 0.64 -15.17 12.61
C VAL A 124 1.21 -16.59 12.60
N LYS A 125 2.54 -16.74 12.56
CA LYS A 125 3.20 -18.03 12.37
C LYS A 125 2.84 -19.09 13.43
N GLU A 126 2.62 -18.64 14.66
CA GLU A 126 2.44 -19.49 15.83
C GLU A 126 1.03 -19.36 16.43
N ASP A 127 0.17 -18.53 15.81
CA ASP A 127 -1.18 -18.19 16.26
C ASP A 127 -1.23 -17.87 17.77
N TYR A 128 -0.29 -17.04 18.23
CA TYR A 128 -0.16 -16.70 19.64
C TYR A 128 -0.33 -15.21 19.90
N HIS A 129 -1.13 -14.90 20.92
CA HIS A 129 -1.36 -13.53 21.38
C HIS A 129 -0.19 -13.07 22.24
N PHE A 130 0.55 -12.05 21.79
CA PHE A 130 1.68 -11.50 22.54
C PHE A 130 1.33 -10.27 23.36
N TRP A 131 0.18 -9.64 23.08
CA TRP A 131 -0.33 -8.52 23.85
C TRP A 131 -1.85 -8.40 23.72
N SER A 132 -2.49 -7.91 24.78
CA SER A 132 -3.91 -7.57 24.82
C SER A 132 -4.12 -6.45 25.82
N GLU A 133 -5.03 -5.53 25.52
CA GLU A 133 -5.40 -4.44 26.43
C GLU A 133 -6.86 -4.03 26.25
N THR A 134 -7.44 -3.49 27.31
CA THR A 134 -8.81 -2.99 27.35
C THR A 134 -8.84 -1.58 27.93
N TRP A 135 -9.47 -0.64 27.22
CA TRP A 135 -9.67 0.74 27.67
C TRP A 135 -11.14 1.01 27.91
N ASP A 136 -11.46 1.54 29.08
CA ASP A 136 -12.77 2.10 29.44
C ASP A 136 -12.69 3.62 29.48
N ARG A 137 -13.52 4.29 28.67
CA ARG A 137 -13.47 5.74 28.45
C ARG A 137 -14.85 6.35 28.18
N LYS A 138 -14.94 7.68 28.16
CA LYS A 138 -16.14 8.40 27.72
C LYS A 138 -16.09 8.69 26.21
N LEU A 139 -17.25 8.70 25.55
CA LEU A 139 -17.35 8.93 24.11
C LEU A 139 -16.82 10.32 23.69
N GLU A 140 -17.00 11.33 24.54
CA GLU A 140 -16.50 12.70 24.34
C GLU A 140 -14.98 12.77 24.09
N ASN A 141 -14.24 11.77 24.56
CA ASN A 141 -12.78 11.70 24.44
C ASN A 141 -12.32 10.79 23.28
N VAL A 142 -13.20 10.38 22.36
CA VAL A 142 -12.90 9.39 21.31
C VAL A 142 -11.61 9.71 20.55
N PHE A 143 -11.39 10.97 20.18
CA PHE A 143 -10.20 11.37 19.41
C PHE A 143 -8.91 11.35 20.23
N GLU A 144 -8.95 11.64 21.54
CA GLU A 144 -7.78 11.53 22.42
C GLU A 144 -7.38 10.06 22.61
N ILE A 145 -8.38 9.19 22.71
CA ILE A 145 -8.20 7.74 22.89
C ILE A 145 -7.60 7.11 21.64
N GLN A 146 -7.97 7.59 20.44
CA GLN A 146 -7.44 7.06 19.19
C GLN A 146 -5.92 7.19 19.10
N ASP A 147 -5.36 8.35 19.45
CA ASP A 147 -3.90 8.56 19.44
C ASP A 147 -3.24 7.74 20.56
N GLU A 148 -3.80 7.74 21.77
CA GLU A 148 -3.34 6.94 22.92
C GLU A 148 -3.24 5.45 22.53
N VAL A 149 -4.34 4.86 22.04
CA VAL A 149 -4.43 3.45 21.65
C VAL A 149 -3.44 3.15 20.52
N SER A 150 -3.35 4.02 19.50
CA SER A 150 -2.44 3.81 18.37
C SER A 150 -0.97 3.86 18.78
N ILE A 151 -0.58 4.77 19.67
CA ILE A 151 0.78 4.87 20.21
C ILE A 151 1.11 3.63 21.05
N ILE A 152 0.19 3.17 21.90
CA ILE A 152 0.40 1.95 22.70
C ILE A 152 0.61 0.74 21.80
N ILE A 153 -0.24 0.56 20.78
CA ILE A 153 -0.10 -0.53 19.80
C ILE A 153 1.26 -0.43 19.09
N ALA A 154 1.64 0.76 18.62
CA ALA A 154 2.93 1.00 17.96
C ALA A 154 4.12 0.66 18.88
N ASP A 155 4.06 1.07 20.15
CA ASP A 155 5.09 0.76 21.14
C ASP A 155 5.19 -0.74 21.38
N LYS A 156 4.06 -1.46 21.45
CA LYS A 156 4.04 -2.93 21.59
C LYS A 156 4.59 -3.64 20.37
N LEU A 157 4.32 -3.13 19.17
CA LEU A 157 4.97 -3.61 17.96
C LEU A 157 6.48 -3.36 17.99
N ARG A 158 6.94 -2.20 18.44
CA ARG A 158 8.37 -1.90 18.60
C ARG A 158 9.05 -2.82 19.62
N GLU A 159 8.35 -3.15 20.70
CA GLU A 159 8.84 -4.08 21.72
C GLU A 159 9.03 -5.50 21.18
N HIS A 160 8.18 -5.92 20.23
CA HIS A 160 8.15 -7.27 19.67
C HIS A 160 8.94 -7.42 18.35
N PHE A 161 8.83 -6.48 17.41
CA PHE A 161 9.49 -6.52 16.11
C PHE A 161 10.92 -5.97 16.13
N GLY A 162 11.22 -5.08 17.08
CA GLY A 162 12.48 -4.36 17.14
C GLY A 162 12.30 -2.90 16.77
N HIS A 163 13.39 -2.26 16.32
CA HIS A 163 13.42 -0.80 16.26
C HIS A 163 12.46 -0.23 15.21
N LEU A 164 11.53 0.58 15.68
CA LEU A 164 10.63 1.44 14.92
C LEU A 164 10.77 2.86 15.47
N GLU A 165 10.92 3.83 14.58
CA GLU A 165 10.88 5.25 14.96
C GLU A 165 9.41 5.67 15.04
N ILE A 166 8.95 5.93 16.25
CA ILE A 166 7.57 6.32 16.54
C ILE A 166 7.59 7.79 16.97
N ASN A 167 6.73 8.60 16.36
CA ASN A 167 6.54 10.00 16.74
C ASN A 167 5.73 10.09 18.03
N GLU A 168 5.82 11.23 18.74
CA GLU A 168 5.04 11.44 19.97
C GLU A 168 3.52 11.43 19.74
N SER A 169 3.09 11.76 18.52
CA SER A 169 1.71 11.63 18.06
C SER A 169 1.68 10.97 16.68
N LEU A 170 0.73 10.06 16.48
CA LEU A 170 0.53 9.35 15.22
C LEU A 170 -0.76 9.82 14.51
N VAL A 171 -1.72 10.33 15.28
CA VAL A 171 -3.01 10.82 14.81
C VAL A 171 -3.01 12.35 14.84
N ILE A 172 -3.20 12.95 13.66
CA ILE A 172 -3.51 14.38 13.59
C ILE A 172 -5.02 14.47 13.67
N LYS A 173 -5.55 15.15 14.70
CA LYS A 173 -6.99 15.35 14.87
C LYS A 173 -7.58 15.98 13.60
N GLN A 174 -8.46 15.25 12.91
CA GLN A 174 -8.97 15.68 11.60
C GLN A 174 -10.32 16.41 11.66
N THR A 175 -11.15 16.08 12.66
CA THR A 175 -12.44 16.71 12.94
C THR A 175 -12.79 16.51 14.41
N GLU A 176 -13.65 17.38 14.95
CA GLU A 176 -14.28 17.18 16.28
C GLU A 176 -15.72 16.63 16.15
N ASN A 177 -16.22 16.48 14.93
CA ASN A 177 -17.61 16.11 14.68
C ASN A 177 -17.72 14.63 14.24
N ILE A 178 -18.22 13.79 15.16
CA ILE A 178 -18.38 12.34 14.95
C ILE A 178 -19.27 12.00 13.73
N ASN A 179 -20.26 12.83 13.41
CA ASN A 179 -21.13 12.61 12.25
C ASN A 179 -20.43 12.99 10.95
N ALA A 180 -19.63 14.07 10.95
CA ALA A 180 -18.80 14.43 9.80
C ALA A 180 -17.80 13.31 9.48
N TYR A 181 -17.19 12.78 10.55
CA TYR A 181 -16.32 11.61 10.48
C TYR A 181 -17.04 10.40 9.88
N GLY A 182 -18.20 10.01 10.42
CA GLY A 182 -18.99 8.87 9.91
C GLY A 182 -19.36 9.00 8.41
N TYR A 183 -19.77 10.19 7.96
CA TYR A 183 -20.06 10.42 6.54
C TYR A 183 -18.82 10.28 5.64
N CYS A 184 -17.67 10.76 6.10
CA CYS A 184 -16.40 10.62 5.38
C CYS A 184 -16.02 9.15 5.17
N LEU A 185 -16.18 8.31 6.21
CA LEU A 185 -15.94 6.86 6.13
C LEU A 185 -16.87 6.17 5.12
N MET A 186 -18.16 6.51 5.15
CA MET A 186 -19.13 5.98 4.19
C MET A 186 -18.78 6.40 2.75
N ALA A 187 -18.37 7.66 2.57
CA ALA A 187 -17.98 8.17 1.26
C ALA A 187 -16.78 7.40 0.70
N LYS A 188 -15.75 7.16 1.51
CA LYS A 188 -14.54 6.42 1.12
C LYS A 188 -14.85 4.98 0.69
N PHE A 189 -15.80 4.33 1.37
CA PHE A 189 -16.27 2.99 0.98
C PHE A 189 -16.84 2.96 -0.44
N HIS A 190 -17.65 3.97 -0.82
CA HIS A 190 -18.22 4.06 -2.16
C HIS A 190 -17.17 4.49 -3.21
N GLU A 191 -16.28 5.43 -2.87
CA GLU A 191 -15.18 5.86 -3.76
C GLU A 191 -14.33 4.66 -4.24
N ASN A 192 -14.01 3.73 -3.35
CA ASN A 192 -13.14 2.58 -3.62
C ASN A 192 -13.73 1.52 -4.58
N LYS A 193 -14.96 1.69 -5.09
CA LYS A 193 -15.60 0.77 -6.04
C LYS A 193 -15.38 1.11 -7.51
N TRP A 194 -14.69 2.23 -7.82
CA TRP A 194 -14.19 2.54 -9.16
C TRP A 194 -15.25 2.52 -10.29
N ASN A 195 -16.46 2.98 -9.98
CA ASN A 195 -17.53 3.17 -10.96
C ASN A 195 -18.24 4.52 -10.74
N SER A 196 -18.88 5.04 -11.79
CA SER A 196 -19.44 6.39 -11.77
C SER A 196 -20.63 6.57 -10.81
N GLU A 197 -21.40 5.52 -10.53
CA GLU A 197 -22.57 5.58 -9.64
C GLU A 197 -22.15 5.70 -8.18
N ASP A 198 -21.28 4.81 -7.72
CA ASP A 198 -20.78 4.84 -6.35
C ASP A 198 -19.95 6.10 -6.08
N VAL A 199 -19.16 6.58 -7.04
CA VAL A 199 -18.40 7.83 -6.88
C VAL A 199 -19.31 9.06 -6.72
N LYS A 200 -20.46 9.11 -7.43
CA LYS A 200 -21.46 10.19 -7.22
C LYS A 200 -22.12 10.13 -5.84
N LEU A 201 -22.33 8.93 -5.30
CA LEU A 201 -22.80 8.74 -3.93
C LEU A 201 -21.75 9.17 -2.91
N ALA A 202 -20.47 8.86 -3.14
CA ALA A 202 -19.35 9.32 -2.32
C ALA A 202 -19.29 10.84 -2.23
N ILE A 203 -19.44 11.55 -3.36
CA ILE A 203 -19.52 13.03 -3.40
C ILE A 203 -20.62 13.54 -2.45
N SER A 204 -21.82 12.97 -2.55
CA SER A 204 -22.97 13.38 -1.73
C SER A 204 -22.72 13.17 -0.23
N LEU A 205 -21.94 12.16 0.14
CA LEU A 205 -21.58 11.86 1.53
C LEU A 205 -20.46 12.80 2.03
N TYR A 206 -19.44 13.08 1.22
CA TYR A 206 -18.42 14.08 1.56
C TYR A 206 -19.02 15.48 1.72
N ASP A 207 -19.99 15.86 0.89
CA ASP A 207 -20.70 17.15 1.04
C ASP A 207 -21.45 17.24 2.38
N LYS A 208 -22.06 16.14 2.84
CA LYS A 208 -22.67 16.08 4.19
C LYS A 208 -21.63 16.20 5.29
N ALA A 209 -20.45 15.61 5.13
CA ALA A 209 -19.36 15.76 6.08
C ALA A 209 -18.90 17.23 6.17
N LEU A 210 -18.70 17.89 5.02
CA LEU A 210 -18.29 19.30 4.98
C LEU A 210 -19.37 20.29 5.43
N ALA A 211 -20.65 19.93 5.30
CA ALA A 211 -21.75 20.71 5.86
C ALA A 211 -21.72 20.72 7.40
N LEU A 212 -21.17 19.66 8.02
CA LEU A 212 -21.02 19.53 9.46
C LEU A 212 -19.67 20.07 9.98
N ASP A 213 -18.62 19.91 9.18
CA ASP A 213 -17.29 20.45 9.45
C ASP A 213 -16.60 20.90 8.16
N SER A 214 -16.73 22.19 7.85
CA SER A 214 -16.14 22.80 6.66
C SER A 214 -14.61 22.80 6.62
N LYS A 215 -13.94 22.45 7.74
CA LYS A 215 -12.48 22.41 7.85
C LYS A 215 -11.94 20.97 7.85
N TYR A 216 -12.78 20.00 7.47
CA TYR A 216 -12.38 18.61 7.44
C TYR A 216 -11.55 18.29 6.17
N ALA A 217 -10.22 18.27 6.32
CA ALA A 217 -9.27 18.12 5.21
C ALA A 217 -9.46 16.83 4.41
N GLU A 218 -9.73 15.69 5.05
CA GLU A 218 -9.91 14.41 4.34
C GLU A 218 -11.19 14.38 3.49
N ALA A 219 -12.26 15.06 3.91
CA ALA A 219 -13.46 15.17 3.09
C ALA A 219 -13.20 16.00 1.82
N HIS A 220 -12.36 17.03 1.92
CA HIS A 220 -11.88 17.75 0.74
C HIS A 220 -11.02 16.86 -0.17
N LEU A 221 -10.11 16.06 0.38
CA LEU A 221 -9.31 15.11 -0.42
C LEU A 221 -10.16 14.06 -1.12
N GLY A 222 -11.17 13.52 -0.44
CA GLY A 222 -12.11 12.56 -1.02
C GLY A 222 -12.92 13.16 -2.17
N LEU A 223 -13.37 14.42 -2.06
CA LEU A 223 -14.00 15.12 -3.18
C LEU A 223 -13.03 15.31 -4.35
N ALA A 224 -11.76 15.66 -4.09
CA ALA A 224 -10.75 15.76 -5.14
C ALA A 224 -10.53 14.41 -5.86
N GLY A 225 -10.45 13.30 -5.12
CA GLY A 225 -10.39 11.95 -5.67
C GLY A 225 -11.60 11.62 -6.54
N CYS A 226 -12.81 11.87 -6.06
CA CYS A 226 -14.03 11.61 -6.80
C CYS A 226 -14.12 12.42 -8.10
N TYR A 227 -13.85 13.73 -8.06
CA TYR A 227 -13.91 14.57 -9.25
C TYR A 227 -12.79 14.24 -10.25
N SER A 228 -11.56 13.97 -9.81
CA SER A 228 -10.47 13.57 -10.70
C SER A 228 -10.76 12.24 -11.41
N PHE A 229 -11.34 11.26 -10.70
CA PHE A 229 -11.80 10.01 -11.29
C PHE A 229 -12.85 10.25 -12.38
N LEU A 230 -13.92 10.99 -12.08
CA LEU A 230 -15.00 11.25 -13.05
C LEU A 230 -14.53 12.05 -14.27
N GLY A 231 -13.58 12.97 -14.10
CA GLY A 231 -12.98 13.73 -15.20
C GLY A 231 -12.12 12.86 -16.10
N THR A 232 -11.27 12.01 -15.51
CA THR A 232 -10.37 11.10 -16.25
C THR A 232 -11.13 10.01 -16.99
N THR A 233 -12.28 9.59 -16.46
CA THR A 233 -13.16 8.58 -17.05
C THR A 233 -14.27 9.17 -17.95
N ALA A 234 -14.24 10.48 -18.24
CA ALA A 234 -15.19 11.17 -19.13
C ALA A 234 -16.67 11.12 -18.70
N PHE A 235 -16.98 10.87 -17.43
CA PHE A 235 -18.36 10.85 -16.92
C PHE A 235 -18.89 12.24 -16.52
N ILE A 236 -17.99 13.21 -16.42
CA ILE A 236 -18.29 14.65 -16.37
C ILE A 236 -17.27 15.39 -17.23
N PRO A 237 -17.54 16.63 -17.69
CA PRO A 237 -16.59 17.40 -18.49
C PRO A 237 -15.24 17.56 -17.79
N PHE A 238 -14.16 17.28 -18.53
CA PHE A 238 -12.80 17.24 -18.00
C PHE A 238 -12.41 18.54 -17.26
N GLU A 239 -12.66 19.69 -17.89
CA GLU A 239 -12.36 21.00 -17.30
C GLU A 239 -13.15 21.28 -16.02
N GLU A 240 -14.43 20.90 -15.99
CA GLU A 240 -15.28 21.05 -14.81
C GLU A 240 -14.75 20.19 -13.65
N ALA A 241 -14.43 18.93 -13.95
CA ALA A 241 -13.91 17.95 -13.01
C ALA A 241 -12.62 18.45 -12.34
N TRP A 242 -11.65 18.86 -13.16
CA TRP A 242 -10.34 19.28 -12.68
C TRP A 242 -10.39 20.62 -11.98
N LYS A 243 -11.28 21.55 -12.37
CA LYS A 243 -11.54 22.77 -11.59
C LYS A 243 -12.01 22.46 -10.17
N LYS A 244 -12.92 21.49 -9.99
CA LYS A 244 -13.40 21.06 -8.67
C LYS A 244 -12.31 20.30 -7.89
N THR A 245 -11.56 19.44 -8.57
CA THR A 245 -10.42 18.70 -8.00
C THR A 245 -9.37 19.66 -7.43
N ILE A 246 -8.92 20.63 -8.22
CA ILE A 246 -7.93 21.63 -7.81
C ILE A 246 -8.45 22.43 -6.62
N LYS A 247 -9.69 22.92 -6.68
CA LYS A 247 -10.30 23.67 -5.56
C LYS A 247 -10.21 22.89 -4.25
N HIS A 248 -10.64 21.64 -4.23
CA HIS A 248 -10.65 20.85 -3.01
C HIS A 248 -9.25 20.39 -2.57
N THR A 249 -8.35 20.12 -3.52
CA THR A 249 -6.94 19.82 -3.22
C THR A 249 -6.27 20.97 -2.48
N TYR A 250 -6.48 22.22 -2.92
CA TYR A 250 -5.91 23.38 -2.26
C TYR A 250 -6.58 23.71 -0.92
N GLN A 251 -7.89 23.46 -0.77
CA GLN A 251 -8.54 23.54 0.55
C GLN A 251 -7.92 22.53 1.54
N ALA A 252 -7.70 21.29 1.11
CA ALA A 252 -7.02 20.29 1.94
C ALA A 252 -5.56 20.67 2.25
N LEU A 253 -4.83 21.24 1.29
CA LEU A 253 -3.47 21.73 1.47
C LEU A 253 -3.38 22.84 2.53
N GLU A 254 -4.32 23.79 2.53
CA GLU A 254 -4.41 24.85 3.53
C GLU A 254 -4.69 24.31 4.94
N LEU A 255 -5.52 23.27 5.03
CA LEU A 255 -5.92 22.66 6.30
C LEU A 255 -4.85 21.69 6.86
N ASN A 256 -4.21 20.91 6.00
CA ASN A 256 -3.18 19.93 6.36
C ASN A 256 -2.15 19.73 5.23
N GLY A 257 -1.21 20.65 5.13
CA GLY A 257 -0.16 20.60 4.10
C GLY A 257 0.89 19.51 4.27
N GLN A 258 0.84 18.70 5.33
CA GLN A 258 1.70 17.53 5.53
C GLN A 258 0.96 16.22 5.24
N SER A 259 -0.18 16.27 4.53
CA SER A 259 -0.92 15.08 4.12
C SER A 259 -0.31 14.44 2.87
N SER A 260 -0.12 13.12 2.92
CA SER A 260 0.27 12.34 1.75
C SER A 260 -0.78 12.42 0.63
N GLY A 261 -2.07 12.50 0.98
CA GLY A 261 -3.16 12.58 0.00
C GLY A 261 -3.15 13.90 -0.77
N VAL A 262 -2.75 15.01 -0.13
CA VAL A 262 -2.58 16.30 -0.80
C VAL A 262 -1.50 16.21 -1.88
N HIS A 263 -0.32 15.69 -1.55
CA HIS A 263 0.76 15.55 -2.52
C HIS A 263 0.45 14.53 -3.63
N TYR A 264 -0.34 13.49 -3.35
CA TYR A 264 -0.90 12.61 -4.36
C TYR A 264 -1.81 13.36 -5.34
N GLN A 265 -2.72 14.20 -4.85
CA GLN A 265 -3.61 14.99 -5.71
C GLN A 265 -2.87 16.08 -6.50
N LEU A 266 -1.86 16.72 -5.91
CA LEU A 266 -0.98 17.66 -6.63
C LEU A 266 -0.19 16.97 -7.75
N SER A 267 0.24 15.72 -7.52
CA SER A 267 0.89 14.90 -8.55
C SER A 267 -0.06 14.54 -9.69
N ASN A 268 -1.31 14.18 -9.35
CA ASN A 268 -2.38 13.94 -10.31
C ASN A 268 -2.68 15.19 -11.15
N GLN A 269 -2.80 16.37 -10.52
CA GLN A 269 -2.97 17.64 -11.22
C GLN A 269 -1.81 17.93 -12.18
N ALA A 270 -0.57 17.78 -11.72
CA ALA A 270 0.61 18.01 -12.56
C ALA A 270 0.61 17.10 -13.79
N PHE A 271 0.23 15.82 -13.63
CA PHE A 271 0.15 14.86 -14.72
C PHE A 271 -1.02 15.14 -15.68
N PHE A 272 -2.25 15.20 -15.14
CA PHE A 272 -3.46 15.24 -15.95
C PHE A 272 -3.83 16.63 -16.46
N VAL A 273 -3.42 17.71 -15.80
CA VAL A 273 -3.81 19.08 -16.20
C VAL A 273 -2.64 19.85 -16.77
N GLU A 274 -1.47 19.74 -16.13
CA GLU A 274 -0.31 20.58 -16.48
C GLU A 274 0.59 19.91 -17.52
N CYS A 275 0.39 18.61 -17.80
CA CYS A 275 1.26 17.80 -18.64
C CYS A 275 2.74 17.87 -18.20
N ASP A 276 2.97 17.99 -16.88
CA ASP A 276 4.29 18.16 -16.27
C ASP A 276 4.68 16.87 -15.52
N TYR A 277 5.36 15.98 -16.25
CA TYR A 277 5.83 14.70 -15.73
C TYR A 277 6.83 14.85 -14.58
N ASP A 278 7.76 15.81 -14.67
CA ASP A 278 8.76 16.05 -13.62
C ASP A 278 8.11 16.53 -12.31
N LYS A 279 7.23 17.53 -12.40
CA LYS A 279 6.47 18.00 -11.24
C LYS A 279 5.61 16.89 -10.65
N SER A 280 4.96 16.08 -11.48
CA SER A 280 4.19 14.93 -11.02
C SER A 280 5.05 13.96 -10.21
N LEU A 281 6.24 13.59 -10.72
CA LEU A 281 7.19 12.74 -10.00
C LEU A 281 7.70 13.37 -8.69
N ARG A 282 7.96 14.68 -8.66
CA ARG A 282 8.40 15.37 -7.43
C ARG A 282 7.34 15.33 -6.34
N GLU A 283 6.08 15.59 -6.69
CA GLU A 283 4.98 15.60 -5.71
C GLU A 283 4.67 14.18 -5.21
N ILE A 284 4.65 13.16 -6.08
CA ILE A 284 4.36 11.80 -5.63
C ILE A 284 5.46 11.23 -4.73
N LYS A 285 6.73 11.58 -4.99
CA LYS A 285 7.85 11.22 -4.09
C LYS A 285 7.67 11.83 -2.71
N LYS A 286 7.15 13.05 -2.60
CA LYS A 286 6.79 13.65 -1.29
C LYS A 286 5.67 12.88 -0.63
N ALA A 287 4.62 12.50 -1.36
CA ALA A 287 3.51 11.70 -0.83
C ALA A 287 4.01 10.38 -0.22
N VAL A 288 4.79 9.60 -0.97
CA VAL A 288 5.38 8.33 -0.52
C VAL A 288 6.35 8.53 0.66
N LYS A 289 7.08 9.65 0.70
CA LYS A 289 7.98 9.97 1.82
C LYS A 289 7.22 10.32 3.12
N ILE A 290 6.06 10.97 3.00
CA ILE A 290 5.18 11.32 4.12
C ILE A 290 4.49 10.08 4.67
N ASN A 291 3.89 9.26 3.79
CA ASN A 291 3.26 8.00 4.16
C ASN A 291 3.71 6.89 3.20
N PRO A 292 4.73 6.09 3.59
CA PRO A 292 5.21 4.98 2.77
C PRO A 292 4.17 3.88 2.54
N ASN A 293 3.13 3.81 3.39
CA ASN A 293 2.04 2.86 3.30
C ASN A 293 0.79 3.42 2.58
N ASN A 294 0.90 4.58 1.91
CA ASN A 294 -0.18 5.07 1.03
C ASN A 294 -0.18 4.27 -0.27
N ALA A 295 -1.13 3.34 -0.43
CA ALA A 295 -1.20 2.45 -1.58
C ALA A 295 -1.43 3.22 -2.89
N GLU A 296 -2.33 4.20 -2.89
CA GLU A 296 -2.65 5.04 -4.04
C GLU A 296 -1.41 5.81 -4.52
N ALA A 297 -0.61 6.34 -3.60
CA ALA A 297 0.63 7.02 -3.94
C ALA A 297 1.69 6.07 -4.52
N GLN A 298 1.79 4.85 -3.98
CA GLN A 298 2.72 3.81 -4.47
C GLN A 298 2.32 3.28 -5.86
N GLN A 299 1.02 3.12 -6.11
CA GLN A 299 0.48 2.76 -7.42
C GLN A 299 0.76 3.86 -8.45
N PHE A 300 0.50 5.12 -8.10
CA PHE A 300 0.66 6.22 -9.04
C PHE A 300 2.13 6.51 -9.38
N ILE A 301 3.06 6.41 -8.42
CA ILE A 301 4.49 6.52 -8.75
C ILE A 301 4.95 5.34 -9.62
N SER A 302 4.43 4.13 -9.38
CA SER A 302 4.68 2.97 -10.25
C SER A 302 4.18 3.22 -11.67
N PHE A 303 2.97 3.78 -11.79
CA PHE A 303 2.36 4.17 -13.05
C PHE A 303 3.17 5.22 -13.82
N LEU A 304 3.65 6.27 -13.14
CA LEU A 304 4.52 7.26 -13.76
C LEU A 304 5.81 6.62 -14.28
N TYR A 305 6.47 5.80 -13.45
CA TYR A 305 7.71 5.14 -13.86
C TYR A 305 7.54 4.21 -15.05
N ILE A 306 6.44 3.45 -15.15
CA ILE A 306 6.25 2.56 -16.31
C ILE A 306 6.01 3.35 -17.60
N LEU A 307 5.28 4.47 -17.54
CA LEU A 307 5.10 5.37 -18.68
C LEU A 307 6.43 6.01 -19.13
N GLY A 308 7.27 6.41 -18.17
CA GLY A 308 8.61 6.94 -18.44
C GLY A 308 9.63 5.91 -18.93
N GLY A 309 9.29 4.61 -18.97
CA GLY A 309 10.18 3.52 -19.38
C GLY A 309 11.10 2.98 -18.27
N GLU A 310 10.87 3.38 -17.02
CA GLU A 310 11.66 2.99 -15.84
C GLU A 310 11.07 1.73 -15.16
N GLN A 311 11.02 0.62 -15.91
CA GLN A 311 10.32 -0.62 -15.52
C GLN A 311 10.70 -1.15 -14.12
N GLU A 312 11.99 -1.18 -13.77
CA GLU A 312 12.42 -1.70 -12.47
C GLU A 312 11.96 -0.82 -11.31
N LYS A 313 12.01 0.50 -11.45
CA LYS A 313 11.48 1.42 -10.43
C LYS A 313 9.97 1.25 -10.28
N SER A 314 9.27 1.12 -11.41
CA SER A 314 7.84 0.84 -11.42
C SER A 314 7.49 -0.45 -10.66
N ARG A 315 8.22 -1.55 -10.94
CA ARG A 315 8.03 -2.84 -10.28
C ARG A 315 8.21 -2.75 -8.76
N ILE A 316 9.26 -2.09 -8.28
CA ILE A 316 9.52 -1.92 -6.84
C ILE A 316 8.34 -1.25 -6.14
N HIS A 317 7.84 -0.16 -6.70
CA HIS A 317 6.71 0.57 -6.11
C HIS A 317 5.39 -0.21 -6.19
N LEU A 318 5.16 -0.95 -7.28
CA LEU A 318 4.01 -1.83 -7.42
C LEU A 318 4.03 -2.98 -6.39
N GLU A 319 5.19 -3.61 -6.16
CA GLU A 319 5.35 -4.65 -5.16
C GLU A 319 5.06 -4.12 -3.74
N ILE A 320 5.47 -2.88 -3.45
CA ILE A 320 5.10 -2.20 -2.21
C ILE A 320 3.58 -2.00 -2.15
N ALA A 321 2.94 -1.47 -3.19
CA ALA A 321 1.49 -1.30 -3.23
C ALA A 321 0.71 -2.62 -3.04
N LEU A 322 1.11 -3.69 -3.76
CA LEU A 322 0.52 -5.03 -3.69
C LEU A 322 0.60 -5.62 -2.30
N SER A 323 1.61 -5.25 -1.53
CA SER A 323 1.82 -5.80 -0.21
C SER A 323 1.30 -4.91 0.91
N ILE A 324 0.89 -3.68 0.61
CA ILE A 324 0.03 -2.84 1.44
C ILE A 324 -1.43 -3.21 1.21
N ASN A 325 -1.87 -3.34 -0.05
CA ASN A 325 -3.28 -3.44 -0.40
C ASN A 325 -3.56 -4.58 -1.41
N PRO A 326 -3.24 -5.85 -1.08
CA PRO A 326 -3.29 -6.99 -2.02
C PRO A 326 -4.69 -7.34 -2.56
N LEU A 327 -5.73 -6.99 -1.80
CA LEU A 327 -7.11 -7.36 -2.13
C LEU A 327 -7.92 -6.19 -2.71
N SER A 328 -7.33 -4.99 -2.85
CA SER A 328 -7.99 -3.88 -3.54
C SER A 328 -8.03 -4.12 -5.04
N GLU A 329 -9.19 -3.82 -5.63
CA GLU A 329 -9.41 -3.87 -7.07
C GLU A 329 -8.50 -2.89 -7.81
N GLU A 330 -8.29 -1.70 -7.27
CA GLU A 330 -7.36 -0.70 -7.81
C GLU A 330 -5.93 -1.25 -7.87
N THR A 331 -5.43 -1.82 -6.77
CA THR A 331 -4.06 -2.38 -6.76
C THR A 331 -3.91 -3.52 -7.75
N ARG A 332 -4.93 -4.38 -7.86
CA ARG A 332 -4.94 -5.49 -8.82
C ARG A 332 -5.00 -4.99 -10.25
N PHE A 333 -5.76 -3.94 -10.52
CA PHE A 333 -5.79 -3.26 -11.81
C PHE A 333 -4.41 -2.70 -12.16
N PHE A 334 -3.75 -1.96 -11.27
CA PHE A 334 -2.40 -1.43 -11.53
C PHE A 334 -1.38 -2.54 -11.80
N ASN A 335 -1.53 -3.70 -11.14
CA ASN A 335 -0.70 -4.86 -11.42
C ASN A 335 -0.97 -5.42 -12.83
N ALA A 336 -2.23 -5.55 -13.22
CA ALA A 336 -2.57 -5.97 -14.58
C ALA A 336 -2.09 -4.96 -15.63
N TYR A 337 -2.26 -3.66 -15.37
CA TYR A 337 -1.75 -2.59 -16.23
C TYR A 337 -0.24 -2.64 -16.39
N PHE A 338 0.51 -2.93 -15.32
CA PHE A 338 1.95 -3.14 -15.40
C PHE A 338 2.30 -4.30 -16.35
N HIS A 339 1.63 -5.46 -16.20
CA HIS A 339 1.80 -6.59 -17.12
C HIS A 339 1.46 -6.22 -18.58
N TYR A 340 0.40 -5.43 -18.81
CA TYR A 340 0.10 -4.90 -20.15
C TYR A 340 1.26 -4.07 -20.71
N MET A 341 1.78 -3.13 -19.92
CA MET A 341 2.84 -2.21 -20.35
C MET A 341 4.18 -2.91 -20.61
N ILE A 342 4.48 -4.01 -19.91
CA ILE A 342 5.67 -4.85 -20.17
C ILE A 342 5.41 -5.94 -21.22
N GLU A 343 4.29 -5.85 -21.93
CA GLU A 343 3.89 -6.73 -23.04
C GLU A 343 3.56 -8.19 -22.65
N ASP A 344 3.30 -8.43 -21.37
CA ASP A 344 2.77 -9.71 -20.85
C ASP A 344 1.24 -9.73 -20.89
N TYR A 345 0.71 -9.74 -22.12
CA TYR A 345 -0.72 -9.56 -22.36
C TYR A 345 -1.58 -10.72 -21.84
N LEU A 346 -1.04 -11.94 -21.77
CA LEU A 346 -1.77 -13.10 -21.27
C LEU A 346 -1.99 -12.98 -19.76
N GLN A 347 -0.93 -12.67 -19.00
CA GLN A 347 -1.02 -12.46 -17.55
C GLN A 347 -1.91 -11.25 -17.23
N SER A 348 -1.75 -10.15 -17.99
CA SER A 348 -2.62 -8.98 -17.87
C SER A 348 -4.09 -9.34 -18.08
N LEU A 349 -4.41 -10.09 -19.14
CA LEU A 349 -5.79 -10.45 -19.45
C LEU A 349 -6.42 -11.32 -18.36
N GLU A 350 -5.70 -12.31 -17.84
CA GLU A 350 -6.17 -13.15 -16.72
C GLU A 350 -6.49 -12.31 -15.49
N MET A 351 -5.61 -11.37 -15.13
CA MET A 351 -5.81 -10.51 -13.97
C MET A 351 -6.97 -9.54 -14.15
N LEU A 352 -7.17 -9.02 -15.37
CA LEU A 352 -8.32 -8.17 -15.69
C LEU A 352 -9.63 -8.96 -15.63
N ASP A 353 -9.63 -10.22 -16.07
CA ASP A 353 -10.78 -11.12 -15.91
C ASP A 353 -11.12 -11.36 -14.43
N GLN A 354 -10.10 -11.55 -13.59
CA GLN A 354 -10.29 -11.67 -12.15
C GLN A 354 -10.87 -10.38 -11.53
N CYS A 355 -10.37 -9.20 -11.91
CA CYS A 355 -10.93 -7.92 -11.48
C CYS A 355 -12.41 -7.80 -11.86
N LEU A 356 -12.74 -8.06 -13.13
CA LEU A 356 -14.10 -7.93 -13.65
C LEU A 356 -15.06 -9.01 -13.12
N SER A 357 -14.55 -10.15 -12.65
CA SER A 357 -15.37 -11.16 -11.95
C SER A 357 -15.84 -10.70 -10.56
N VAL A 358 -15.13 -9.76 -9.95
CA VAL A 358 -15.46 -9.17 -8.65
C VAL A 358 -16.30 -7.90 -8.83
N ASN A 359 -15.92 -7.06 -9.79
CA ASN A 359 -16.60 -5.81 -10.12
C ASN A 359 -16.68 -5.65 -11.63
N ASP A 360 -17.83 -6.03 -12.19
CA ASP A 360 -18.15 -5.93 -13.62
C ASP A 360 -18.37 -4.48 -14.08
N LYS A 361 -18.32 -3.49 -13.17
CA LYS A 361 -18.40 -2.05 -13.46
C LYS A 361 -17.05 -1.34 -13.36
N ASN A 362 -15.94 -2.06 -13.18
CA ASN A 362 -14.61 -1.47 -13.09
C ASN A 362 -14.17 -0.91 -14.46
N ILE A 363 -14.32 0.41 -14.63
CA ILE A 363 -14.12 1.10 -15.92
C ILE A 363 -12.68 0.91 -16.45
N PRO A 364 -11.60 1.18 -15.68
CA PRO A 364 -10.24 1.04 -16.18
C PRO A 364 -9.88 -0.40 -16.58
N ALA A 365 -10.42 -1.40 -15.88
CA ALA A 365 -10.20 -2.80 -16.23
C ALA A 365 -10.79 -3.16 -17.62
N HIS A 366 -11.97 -2.65 -17.96
CA HIS A 366 -12.53 -2.79 -19.30
C HIS A 366 -11.65 -2.14 -20.37
N SER A 367 -11.12 -0.95 -20.10
CA SER A 367 -10.24 -0.24 -21.03
C SER A 367 -8.99 -1.03 -21.39
N VAL A 368 -8.25 -1.50 -20.38
CA VAL A 368 -7.00 -2.24 -20.61
C VAL A 368 -7.28 -3.63 -21.19
N LYS A 369 -8.40 -4.27 -20.82
CA LYS A 369 -8.79 -5.57 -21.40
C LYS A 369 -9.05 -5.46 -22.89
N ALA A 370 -9.74 -4.41 -23.33
CA ALA A 370 -9.96 -4.15 -24.75
C ALA A 370 -8.63 -3.98 -25.51
N MET A 371 -7.65 -3.27 -24.93
CA MET A 371 -6.31 -3.14 -25.50
C MET A 371 -5.55 -4.48 -25.55
N CYS A 372 -5.67 -5.32 -24.52
CA CYS A 372 -5.09 -6.66 -24.50
C CYS A 372 -5.64 -7.53 -25.63
N LEU A 373 -6.95 -7.48 -25.90
CA LEU A 373 -7.56 -8.22 -27.01
C LEU A 373 -6.95 -7.80 -28.36
N LEU A 374 -6.73 -6.50 -28.57
CA LEU A 374 -6.06 -6.00 -29.77
C LEU A 374 -4.63 -6.52 -29.90
N LYS A 375 -3.84 -6.48 -28.82
CA LYS A 375 -2.44 -6.96 -28.81
C LYS A 375 -2.30 -8.47 -28.97
N LEU A 376 -3.31 -9.23 -28.54
CA LEU A 376 -3.40 -10.68 -28.71
C LEU A 376 -3.96 -11.10 -30.09
N GLY A 377 -4.28 -10.14 -30.96
CA GLY A 377 -4.84 -10.42 -32.29
C GLY A 377 -6.31 -10.88 -32.28
N LYS A 378 -7.00 -10.76 -31.14
CA LYS A 378 -8.41 -11.13 -30.95
C LYS A 378 -9.33 -10.01 -31.41
N TYR A 379 -9.18 -9.59 -32.66
CA TYR A 379 -9.80 -8.38 -33.19
C TYR A 379 -11.34 -8.45 -33.22
N ASP A 380 -11.91 -9.61 -33.57
CA ASP A 380 -13.36 -9.77 -33.58
C ASP A 380 -13.97 -9.73 -32.17
N GLU A 381 -13.26 -10.26 -31.16
CA GLU A 381 -13.65 -10.10 -29.76
C GLU A 381 -13.58 -8.63 -29.35
N ALA A 382 -12.53 -7.90 -29.74
CA ALA A 382 -12.36 -6.47 -29.43
C ALA A 382 -13.46 -5.60 -30.07
N ILE A 383 -13.88 -5.90 -31.31
CA ILE A 383 -14.93 -5.15 -32.01
C ILE A 383 -16.27 -5.23 -31.27
N ASN A 384 -16.60 -6.42 -30.75
CA ASN A 384 -17.88 -6.68 -30.09
C ASN A 384 -17.81 -6.54 -28.55
N TYR A 385 -16.64 -6.17 -28.00
CA TYR A 385 -16.37 -6.22 -26.56
C TYR A 385 -17.36 -5.36 -25.75
N PHE A 386 -17.64 -4.16 -26.22
CA PHE A 386 -18.51 -3.19 -25.55
C PHE A 386 -20.00 -3.33 -25.88
N ASP A 387 -20.43 -4.42 -26.52
CA ASP A 387 -21.84 -4.61 -26.87
C ASP A 387 -22.67 -5.19 -25.73
N ASN A 388 -22.02 -5.89 -24.80
CA ASN A 388 -22.65 -6.48 -23.62
C ASN A 388 -22.27 -5.76 -22.31
N ILE A 389 -21.56 -4.64 -22.39
CA ILE A 389 -21.18 -3.82 -21.24
C ILE A 389 -22.26 -2.76 -21.03
N PRO A 390 -22.76 -2.56 -19.80
CA PRO A 390 -23.76 -1.54 -19.52
C PRO A 390 -23.30 -0.14 -19.96
N PRO A 391 -24.15 0.68 -20.61
CA PRO A 391 -23.77 2.00 -21.13
C PRO A 391 -23.14 2.93 -20.09
N GLU A 392 -23.52 2.82 -18.82
CA GLU A 392 -22.98 3.58 -17.69
C GLU A 392 -21.52 3.27 -17.33
N VAL A 393 -20.92 2.26 -17.96
CA VAL A 393 -19.49 1.87 -17.82
C VAL A 393 -18.70 2.22 -19.11
N VAL A 394 -19.39 2.46 -20.23
CA VAL A 394 -18.76 2.62 -21.55
C VAL A 394 -18.36 4.07 -21.83
N ILE A 395 -17.07 4.28 -22.08
CA ILE A 395 -16.54 5.54 -22.60
C ILE A 395 -16.66 5.53 -24.13
N LEU A 396 -17.49 6.42 -24.69
CA LEU A 396 -17.83 6.41 -26.13
C LEU A 396 -16.61 6.56 -27.05
N GLY A 397 -15.74 7.53 -26.78
CA GLY A 397 -14.53 7.76 -27.57
C GLY A 397 -13.59 6.55 -27.57
N GLU A 398 -13.53 5.84 -26.45
CA GLU A 398 -12.77 4.60 -26.33
C GLU A 398 -13.41 3.45 -27.12
N LYS A 399 -14.72 3.22 -26.99
CA LYS A 399 -15.42 2.20 -27.79
C LYS A 399 -15.15 2.41 -29.27
N THR A 400 -15.31 3.65 -29.76
CA THR A 400 -15.01 4.00 -31.16
C THR A 400 -13.55 3.73 -31.52
N GLY A 401 -12.63 4.12 -30.63
CA GLY A 401 -11.18 3.95 -30.79
C GLY A 401 -10.75 2.50 -30.90
N VAL A 402 -11.20 1.65 -29.97
CA VAL A 402 -10.91 0.20 -29.93
C VAL A 402 -11.37 -0.47 -31.22
N ILE A 403 -12.60 -0.18 -31.66
CA ILE A 403 -13.14 -0.77 -32.88
C ILE A 403 -12.35 -0.32 -34.11
N GLY A 404 -12.02 0.97 -34.20
CA GLY A 404 -11.19 1.51 -35.26
C GLY A 404 -9.80 0.86 -35.31
N LEU A 405 -9.16 0.70 -34.15
CA LEU A 405 -7.86 0.05 -34.02
C LEU A 405 -7.93 -1.43 -34.42
N ALA A 406 -9.00 -2.14 -34.05
CA ALA A 406 -9.21 -3.53 -34.46
C ALA A 406 -9.24 -3.65 -35.98
N TYR A 407 -10.02 -2.82 -36.67
CA TYR A 407 -10.07 -2.82 -38.14
C TYR A 407 -8.73 -2.42 -38.77
N ALA A 408 -8.05 -1.41 -38.23
CA ALA A 408 -6.73 -0.99 -38.71
C ALA A 408 -5.70 -2.12 -38.60
N LEU A 409 -5.65 -2.82 -37.45
CA LEU A 409 -4.75 -3.95 -37.21
C LEU A 409 -5.11 -5.19 -38.04
N LYS A 410 -6.40 -5.42 -38.33
CA LYS A 410 -6.87 -6.42 -39.31
C LYS A 410 -6.53 -6.08 -40.77
N LYS A 411 -5.98 -4.89 -41.03
CA LYS A 411 -5.75 -4.33 -42.37
C LYS A 411 -7.05 -4.16 -43.19
N ASP A 412 -8.18 -3.98 -42.51
CA ASP A 412 -9.46 -3.59 -43.13
C ASP A 412 -9.49 -2.06 -43.26
N THR A 413 -8.99 -1.59 -44.40
CA THR A 413 -8.79 -0.15 -44.63
C THR A 413 -10.10 0.63 -44.74
N GLU A 414 -11.18 -0.01 -45.19
CA GLU A 414 -12.49 0.64 -45.39
C GLU A 414 -13.11 0.95 -44.03
N ASN A 415 -13.30 -0.06 -43.18
CA ASN A 415 -13.85 0.14 -41.85
C ASN A 415 -12.93 0.97 -40.95
N ALA A 416 -11.60 0.79 -41.04
CA ALA A 416 -10.67 1.62 -40.28
C ALA A 416 -10.80 3.11 -40.61
N SER A 417 -11.08 3.45 -41.87
CA SER A 417 -11.26 4.86 -42.30
C SER A 417 -12.60 5.43 -41.81
N ILE A 418 -13.67 4.63 -41.83
CA ILE A 418 -14.97 5.01 -41.25
C ILE A 418 -14.84 5.35 -39.76
N TYR A 419 -14.15 4.51 -38.99
CA TYR A 419 -13.96 4.76 -37.56
C TYR A 419 -12.98 5.90 -37.26
N LEU A 420 -11.99 6.13 -38.13
CA LEU A 420 -11.14 7.32 -38.04
C LEU A 420 -11.96 8.62 -38.21
N GLU A 421 -12.87 8.67 -39.19
CA GLU A 421 -13.75 9.83 -39.38
C GLU A 421 -14.68 10.04 -38.17
N LYS A 422 -15.21 8.95 -37.60
CA LYS A 422 -16.00 9.01 -36.35
C LYS A 422 -15.18 9.59 -35.19
N LEU A 423 -13.93 9.17 -35.01
CA LEU A 423 -13.06 9.71 -33.98
C LEU A 423 -12.77 11.21 -34.19
N ILE A 424 -12.55 11.65 -35.44
CA ILE A 424 -12.34 13.07 -35.78
C ILE A 424 -13.59 13.92 -35.48
N ALA A 425 -14.79 13.35 -35.68
CA ALA A 425 -16.03 14.02 -35.33
C ALA A 425 -16.18 14.11 -33.80
N GLN A 426 -16.00 12.98 -33.11
CA GLN A 426 -16.12 12.90 -31.65
C GLN A 426 -15.07 13.75 -30.93
N SER A 427 -13.85 13.90 -31.46
CA SER A 427 -12.80 14.71 -30.83
C SER A 427 -13.12 16.20 -30.76
N LYS A 428 -14.11 16.67 -31.53
CA LYS A 428 -14.58 18.06 -31.54
C LYS A 428 -15.75 18.31 -30.59
N GLU A 429 -16.28 17.26 -29.95
CA GLU A 429 -17.35 17.38 -28.96
C GLU A 429 -16.80 17.80 -27.59
N GLU A 430 -17.67 18.25 -26.69
CA GLU A 430 -17.30 18.74 -25.34
C GLU A 430 -16.53 17.68 -24.52
N ASN A 431 -16.87 16.40 -24.67
CA ASN A 431 -16.16 15.27 -24.04
C ASN A 431 -15.25 14.52 -25.03
N GLY A 432 -14.82 15.18 -26.11
CA GLY A 432 -14.07 14.59 -27.20
C GLY A 432 -12.63 14.19 -26.87
N PHE A 433 -12.13 14.54 -25.67
CA PHE A 433 -10.73 14.31 -25.28
C PHE A 433 -10.32 12.83 -25.41
N ALA A 434 -11.17 11.89 -24.97
CA ALA A 434 -10.88 10.47 -25.11
C ALA A 434 -10.69 10.08 -26.58
N ALA A 435 -11.61 10.48 -27.46
CA ALA A 435 -11.54 10.22 -28.90
C ALA A 435 -10.29 10.84 -29.55
N ASP A 436 -9.90 12.05 -29.15
CA ASP A 436 -8.69 12.72 -29.62
C ASP A 436 -7.43 11.87 -29.37
N SER A 437 -7.31 11.27 -28.18
CA SER A 437 -6.17 10.39 -27.85
C SER A 437 -6.10 9.12 -28.71
N TYR A 438 -7.25 8.61 -29.18
CA TYR A 438 -7.29 7.46 -30.08
C TYR A 438 -6.92 7.81 -31.53
N LEU A 439 -6.93 9.09 -31.93
CA LEU A 439 -6.44 9.49 -33.26
C LEU A 439 -4.95 9.18 -33.42
N PHE A 440 -4.14 9.50 -32.40
CA PHE A 440 -2.72 9.16 -32.38
C PHE A 440 -2.46 7.67 -32.57
N MET A 441 -3.14 6.83 -31.77
CA MET A 441 -3.01 5.38 -31.87
C MET A 441 -3.48 4.85 -33.23
N MET A 442 -4.53 5.43 -33.81
CA MET A 442 -5.01 5.08 -35.14
C MET A 442 -3.98 5.42 -36.24
N TYR A 443 -3.34 6.59 -36.18
CA TYR A 443 -2.27 6.95 -37.12
C TYR A 443 -1.09 5.99 -37.00
N ALA A 444 -0.67 5.67 -35.78
CA ALA A 444 0.39 4.69 -35.53
C ALA A 444 0.04 3.27 -36.04
N ALA A 445 -1.18 2.79 -35.81
CA ALA A 445 -1.65 1.47 -36.26
C ALA A 445 -1.79 1.38 -37.79
N LYS A 446 -2.08 2.52 -38.46
CA LYS A 446 -2.11 2.64 -39.92
C LYS A 446 -0.72 2.90 -40.53
N GLU A 447 0.33 2.97 -39.72
CA GLU A 447 1.71 3.26 -40.13
C GLU A 447 1.87 4.66 -40.78
N ASP A 448 0.98 5.60 -40.45
CA ASP A 448 1.03 7.01 -40.88
C ASP A 448 1.83 7.82 -39.85
N ASN A 449 3.14 7.58 -39.80
CA ASN A 449 4.03 8.17 -38.80
C ASN A 449 4.02 9.71 -38.86
N ASP A 450 3.87 10.30 -40.03
CA ASP A 450 3.88 11.76 -40.18
C ASP A 450 2.70 12.40 -39.47
N LYS A 451 1.48 11.86 -39.64
CA LYS A 451 0.32 12.33 -38.86
C LYS A 451 0.41 12.00 -37.39
N ALA A 452 0.98 10.84 -37.03
CA ALA A 452 1.18 10.49 -35.63
C ALA A 452 2.07 11.51 -34.91
N PHE A 453 3.21 11.89 -35.51
CA PHE A 453 4.11 12.89 -34.93
C PHE A 453 3.59 14.33 -35.08
N GLU A 454 2.79 14.64 -36.11
CA GLU A 454 2.07 15.91 -36.19
C GLU A 454 1.09 16.05 -35.01
N TRP A 455 0.35 15.00 -34.69
CA TRP A 455 -0.53 14.97 -33.52
C TRP A 455 0.26 15.16 -32.21
N VAL A 456 1.42 14.50 -32.07
CA VAL A 456 2.30 14.67 -30.90
C VAL A 456 2.79 16.11 -30.77
N ALA A 457 3.26 16.73 -31.86
CA ALA A 457 3.71 18.11 -31.83
C ALA A 457 2.58 19.08 -31.43
N GLN A 458 1.39 18.92 -32.03
CA GLN A 458 0.22 19.75 -31.69
C GLN A 458 -0.26 19.56 -30.26
N THR A 459 -0.13 18.36 -29.69
CA THR A 459 -0.56 18.07 -28.32
C THR A 459 0.42 18.57 -27.27
N ILE A 460 1.72 18.60 -27.58
CA ILE A 460 2.72 19.30 -26.75
C ILE A 460 2.40 20.80 -26.69
N GLU A 461 2.11 21.45 -27.82
CA GLU A 461 1.74 22.88 -27.84
C GLU A 461 0.49 23.18 -27.01
N LYS A 462 -0.44 22.22 -26.94
CA LYS A 462 -1.69 22.32 -26.17
C LYS A 462 -1.55 21.84 -24.71
N ASN A 463 -0.39 21.34 -24.29
CA ASN A 463 -0.18 20.69 -22.98
C ASN A 463 -1.22 19.60 -22.67
N SER A 464 -1.53 18.74 -23.65
CA SER A 464 -2.51 17.67 -23.46
C SER A 464 -1.92 16.51 -22.66
N SER A 465 -2.53 16.15 -21.54
CA SER A 465 -2.08 15.05 -20.67
C SER A 465 -2.29 13.66 -21.26
N LEU A 466 -3.22 13.49 -22.19
CA LEU A 466 -3.44 12.21 -22.86
C LEU A 466 -2.24 11.76 -23.68
N LEU A 467 -1.38 12.72 -24.08
CA LEU A 467 -0.10 12.43 -24.70
C LEU A 467 0.75 11.54 -23.79
N LEU A 468 0.83 11.84 -22.49
CA LEU A 468 1.61 11.06 -21.51
C LEU A 468 1.14 9.62 -21.44
N LEU A 469 -0.18 9.38 -21.53
CA LEU A 469 -0.77 8.04 -21.47
C LEU A 469 -0.49 7.24 -22.74
N ARG A 470 -0.75 7.83 -23.92
CA ARG A 470 -0.79 7.07 -25.17
C ARG A 470 0.58 6.94 -25.83
N TYR A 471 1.50 7.88 -25.60
CA TYR A 471 2.82 7.86 -26.22
C TYR A 471 3.68 6.66 -25.80
N ALA A 472 3.48 6.18 -24.57
CA ALA A 472 4.16 5.00 -24.03
C ALA A 472 3.43 3.68 -24.32
N ASP A 473 2.22 3.73 -24.88
CA ASP A 473 1.34 2.55 -25.00
C ASP A 473 1.93 1.49 -25.96
N PRO A 474 1.93 0.19 -25.59
CA PRO A 474 2.40 -0.89 -26.46
C PRO A 474 1.71 -1.02 -27.83
N LEU A 475 0.53 -0.42 -28.01
CA LEU A 475 -0.15 -0.37 -29.32
C LEU A 475 0.56 0.52 -30.32
N VAL A 476 1.35 1.51 -29.86
CA VAL A 476 2.10 2.41 -30.75
C VAL A 476 3.55 1.97 -30.94
N ASN A 477 3.93 0.77 -30.49
CA ASN A 477 5.30 0.26 -30.62
C ASN A 477 5.90 0.32 -32.04
N SER A 478 5.07 0.28 -33.09
CA SER A 478 5.50 0.43 -34.48
C SER A 478 6.28 1.74 -34.74
N ILE A 479 5.92 2.83 -34.06
CA ILE A 479 6.53 4.15 -34.28
C ILE A 479 7.86 4.32 -33.55
N LYS A 480 8.20 3.43 -32.60
CA LYS A 480 9.45 3.50 -31.81
C LYS A 480 10.71 3.41 -32.68
N ASN A 481 10.60 2.84 -33.88
CA ASN A 481 11.70 2.73 -34.84
C ASN A 481 11.95 4.04 -35.62
N ASP A 482 11.03 5.01 -35.57
CA ASP A 482 11.19 6.29 -36.24
C ASP A 482 12.18 7.18 -35.47
N PRO A 483 13.16 7.83 -36.13
CA PRO A 483 14.15 8.67 -35.46
C PRO A 483 13.57 9.80 -34.59
N ARG A 484 12.35 10.27 -34.90
CA ARG A 484 11.66 11.33 -34.13
C ARG A 484 11.24 10.87 -32.74
N TYR A 485 11.01 9.57 -32.55
CA TYR A 485 10.42 9.03 -31.31
C TYR A 485 11.25 9.36 -30.07
N ASN A 486 12.56 9.15 -30.14
CA ASN A 486 13.46 9.39 -29.00
C ASN A 486 13.56 10.88 -28.62
N GLY A 487 13.38 11.79 -29.59
CA GLY A 487 13.34 13.22 -29.33
C GLY A 487 12.12 13.58 -28.49
N PHE A 488 10.94 13.18 -28.94
CA PHE A 488 9.69 13.42 -28.21
C PHE A 488 9.62 12.67 -26.88
N GLN A 489 10.11 11.43 -26.78
CA GLN A 489 10.16 10.69 -25.50
C GLN A 489 10.93 11.49 -24.42
N LYS A 490 12.08 12.07 -24.78
CA LYS A 490 12.89 12.88 -23.86
C LYS A 490 12.20 14.19 -23.46
N THR A 491 11.42 14.79 -24.36
CA THR A 491 10.65 16.00 -24.07
C THR A 491 9.44 15.69 -23.18
N ILE A 492 8.69 14.64 -23.50
CA ILE A 492 7.44 14.27 -22.83
C ILE A 492 7.72 13.76 -21.40
N PHE A 493 8.72 12.91 -21.23
CA PHE A 493 9.10 12.32 -19.94
C PHE A 493 10.39 12.94 -19.38
N GLN A 494 10.60 14.23 -19.63
CA GLN A 494 11.74 14.94 -19.08
C GLN A 494 11.68 14.88 -17.54
N THR A 495 12.82 14.54 -16.94
CA THR A 495 13.02 14.67 -15.49
C THR A 495 14.26 15.50 -15.26
N ASP A 496 14.20 16.49 -14.39
CA ASP A 496 15.43 17.12 -13.93
C ASP A 496 16.20 16.09 -13.10
N GLN A 497 17.47 15.84 -13.44
CA GLN A 497 18.37 14.97 -12.68
C GLN A 497 18.70 15.60 -11.31
N THR A 498 17.69 15.69 -10.45
CA THR A 498 17.90 15.70 -9.02
C THR A 498 17.67 14.27 -8.57
N GLU A 499 18.72 13.45 -8.71
CA GLU A 499 18.83 12.30 -7.84
C GLU A 499 18.62 12.84 -6.42
N ASP A 500 17.55 12.40 -5.75
CA ASP A 500 17.49 12.50 -4.31
C ASP A 500 18.74 11.76 -3.85
N LEU A 501 19.80 12.51 -3.53
CA LEU A 501 20.96 11.99 -2.83
C LEU A 501 20.38 11.12 -1.73
N VAL A 502 20.59 9.81 -1.83
CA VAL A 502 20.23 8.88 -0.76
C VAL A 502 21.05 9.36 0.43
N LYS A 503 20.47 10.27 1.22
CA LYS A 503 21.08 10.72 2.47
C LYS A 503 21.27 9.44 3.25
N GLN A 504 22.53 9.04 3.40
CA GLN A 504 22.89 7.91 4.25
C GLN A 504 22.11 8.08 5.55
N LYS A 505 21.36 7.04 5.91
CA LYS A 505 20.50 7.03 7.09
C LYS A 505 21.38 7.41 8.28
N ILE A 506 21.23 8.63 8.79
CA ILE A 506 22.02 9.10 9.93
C ILE A 506 21.63 8.18 11.08
N ALA A 507 22.60 7.48 11.65
CA ALA A 507 22.36 6.63 12.80
C ALA A 507 21.77 7.47 13.92
N LEU A 508 20.76 6.93 14.62
CA LEU A 508 20.08 7.67 15.69
C LEU A 508 21.04 7.96 16.87
N LEU A 509 22.05 7.11 17.05
CA LEU A 509 23.16 7.28 18.00
C LEU A 509 24.49 7.05 17.28
N ASP A 510 25.52 7.81 17.68
CA ASP A 510 26.91 7.52 17.32
C ASP A 510 27.50 6.43 18.23
N ALA A 511 28.75 6.03 17.95
CA ALA A 511 29.42 4.96 18.70
C ALA A 511 29.62 5.31 20.19
N ASP A 512 29.95 6.56 20.49
CA ASP A 512 30.24 7.00 21.86
C ASP A 512 28.97 6.99 22.73
N ARG A 513 27.88 7.59 22.24
CA ARG A 513 26.58 7.56 22.93
C ARG A 513 26.02 6.15 23.04
N SER A 514 26.26 5.30 22.04
CA SER A 514 25.85 3.89 22.10
C SER A 514 26.56 3.15 23.24
N ALA A 515 27.86 3.40 23.45
CA ALA A 515 28.62 2.80 24.55
C ALA A 515 28.18 3.33 25.93
N GLU A 516 27.96 4.64 26.03
CA GLU A 516 27.46 5.32 27.24
C GLU A 516 26.11 4.75 27.67
N TYR A 517 25.11 4.77 26.80
CA TYR A 517 23.76 4.27 27.11
C TYR A 517 23.73 2.76 27.32
N SER A 518 24.59 1.99 26.66
CA SER A 518 24.72 0.55 26.94
C SER A 518 25.19 0.31 28.37
N THR A 519 26.16 1.09 28.84
CA THR A 519 26.68 0.99 30.21
C THR A 519 25.59 1.38 31.21
N GLN A 520 24.93 2.52 30.98
CA GLN A 520 23.85 3.00 31.84
C GLN A 520 22.71 1.98 31.95
N LEU A 521 22.27 1.40 30.83
CA LEU A 521 21.23 0.37 30.80
C LEU A 521 21.63 -0.87 31.60
N LEU A 522 22.84 -1.40 31.40
CA LEU A 522 23.31 -2.61 32.08
C LEU A 522 23.47 -2.39 33.59
N THR A 523 24.01 -1.24 34.00
CA THR A 523 24.12 -0.86 35.42
C THR A 523 22.74 -0.80 36.05
N HIS A 524 21.79 -0.08 35.43
CA HIS A 524 20.42 0.04 35.93
C HIS A 524 19.71 -1.31 36.09
N LEU A 525 19.90 -2.22 35.12
CA LEU A 525 19.35 -3.58 35.20
C LEU A 525 19.92 -4.37 36.37
N SER A 526 21.21 -4.23 36.65
CA SER A 526 21.87 -4.95 37.74
C SER A 526 21.55 -4.40 39.13
N GLU A 527 21.33 -3.09 39.26
CA GLU A 527 21.12 -2.44 40.56
C GLU A 527 19.65 -2.38 40.96
N ASN A 528 18.74 -2.19 40.00
CA ASN A 528 17.33 -1.94 40.27
C ASN A 528 16.39 -3.08 39.85
N GLU A 529 16.91 -4.08 39.14
CA GLU A 529 16.17 -5.25 38.66
C GLU A 529 14.78 -4.95 38.06
N PRO A 530 14.62 -3.91 37.20
CA PRO A 530 13.31 -3.48 36.73
C PRO A 530 12.59 -4.57 35.91
N PHE A 531 13.33 -5.55 35.38
CA PHE A 531 12.79 -6.69 34.64
C PHE A 531 11.87 -7.59 35.49
N LEU A 532 11.93 -7.51 36.82
CA LEU A 532 11.00 -8.22 37.71
C LEU A 532 9.59 -7.61 37.71
N ASN A 533 9.44 -6.35 37.26
CA ASN A 533 8.12 -5.76 37.04
C ASN A 533 7.46 -6.43 35.81
N PRO A 534 6.32 -7.13 35.95
CA PRO A 534 5.63 -7.76 34.83
C PRO A 534 5.08 -6.76 33.79
N ASP A 535 4.83 -5.52 34.21
CA ASP A 535 4.26 -4.47 33.37
C ASP A 535 5.33 -3.57 32.73
N LEU A 536 6.62 -3.87 32.95
CA LEU A 536 7.73 -3.07 32.41
C LEU A 536 7.61 -2.92 30.88
N SER A 537 7.52 -1.68 30.43
CA SER A 537 7.52 -1.31 29.01
C SER A 537 8.86 -0.73 28.58
N LEU A 538 9.12 -0.69 27.27
CA LEU A 538 10.31 -0.04 26.73
C LEU A 538 10.32 1.45 27.07
N ARG A 539 9.15 2.10 27.04
CA ARG A 539 9.02 3.53 27.34
C ARG A 539 9.34 3.81 28.81
N GLU A 540 8.87 2.95 29.71
CA GLU A 540 9.18 3.04 31.13
C GLU A 540 10.68 2.84 31.40
N LEU A 541 11.29 1.81 30.80
CA LEU A 541 12.73 1.56 30.95
C LEU A 541 13.56 2.71 30.38
N ALA A 542 13.18 3.26 29.22
CA ALA A 542 13.84 4.41 28.63
C ALA A 542 13.78 5.64 29.55
N SER A 543 12.61 5.88 30.17
CA SER A 543 12.41 6.95 31.16
C SER A 543 13.29 6.77 32.40
N GLN A 544 13.39 5.54 32.93
CA GLN A 544 14.21 5.22 34.10
C GLN A 544 15.71 5.48 33.89
N ILE A 545 16.20 5.40 32.65
CA ILE A 545 17.58 5.73 32.28
C ILE A 545 17.68 7.06 31.51
N GLU A 546 16.63 7.89 31.54
CA GLU A 546 16.62 9.24 30.98
C GLU A 546 16.97 9.36 29.48
N ILE A 547 16.58 8.37 28.66
CA ILE A 547 16.76 8.41 27.19
C ILE A 547 15.43 8.30 26.44
N HIS A 548 15.43 8.69 25.16
CA HIS A 548 14.23 8.61 24.34
C HIS A 548 13.90 7.14 23.96
N PRO A 549 12.62 6.71 23.91
CA PRO A 549 12.25 5.33 23.52
C PRO A 549 12.78 4.89 22.13
N ASN A 550 12.82 5.81 21.15
CA ASN A 550 13.45 5.51 19.85
C ASN A 550 14.94 5.20 20.00
N GLN A 551 15.66 5.86 20.92
CA GLN A 551 17.07 5.59 21.20
C GLN A 551 17.27 4.25 21.91
N LEU A 552 16.46 3.94 22.93
CA LEU A 552 16.55 2.65 23.61
C LEU A 552 16.26 1.50 22.64
N SER A 553 15.17 1.56 21.89
CA SER A 553 14.85 0.52 20.91
C SER A 553 15.95 0.39 19.84
N TRP A 554 16.50 1.50 19.35
CA TRP A 554 17.62 1.47 18.41
C TRP A 554 18.85 0.79 19.02
N LEU A 555 19.20 1.14 20.27
CA LEU A 555 20.34 0.61 21.01
C LEU A 555 20.22 -0.92 21.18
N LEU A 556 19.06 -1.41 21.61
CA LEU A 556 18.82 -2.85 21.80
C LEU A 556 19.03 -3.63 20.49
N ASN A 557 18.52 -3.11 19.38
CA ASN A 557 18.62 -3.81 18.09
C ASN A 557 20.03 -3.73 17.47
N ASN A 558 20.74 -2.62 17.64
CA ASN A 558 22.05 -2.41 17.02
C ASN A 558 23.19 -2.97 17.87
N SER A 559 23.18 -2.70 19.18
CA SER A 559 24.25 -3.11 20.11
C SER A 559 24.05 -4.52 20.66
N PHE A 560 22.81 -4.89 20.99
CA PHE A 560 22.51 -6.19 21.63
C PHE A 560 21.89 -7.23 20.69
N ARG A 561 21.54 -6.84 19.45
CA ARG A 561 20.90 -7.70 18.44
C ARG A 561 19.60 -8.35 18.92
N LYS A 562 18.84 -7.64 19.76
CA LYS A 562 17.57 -8.09 20.34
C LYS A 562 16.52 -7.00 20.28
N ASN A 563 15.25 -7.38 20.15
CA ASN A 563 14.15 -6.48 20.49
C ASN A 563 14.01 -6.37 22.03
N PHE A 564 13.12 -5.48 22.49
CA PHE A 564 12.91 -5.27 23.93
C PHE A 564 12.48 -6.53 24.67
N ASN A 565 11.47 -7.24 24.12
CA ASN A 565 10.92 -8.42 24.75
C ASN A 565 11.97 -9.54 24.87
N GLU A 566 12.77 -9.77 23.82
CA GLU A 566 13.86 -10.73 23.83
C GLU A 566 14.96 -10.36 24.82
N PHE A 567 15.26 -9.06 24.93
CA PHE A 567 16.27 -8.56 25.84
C PHE A 567 15.84 -8.71 27.31
N ILE A 568 14.64 -8.25 27.68
CA ILE A 568 14.13 -8.33 29.06
C ILE A 568 13.81 -9.77 29.46
N ASN A 569 13.21 -10.58 28.59
CA ASN A 569 12.88 -11.97 28.92
C ASN A 569 14.13 -12.82 29.17
N GLN A 570 15.30 -12.42 28.65
CA GLN A 570 16.56 -13.07 29.01
C GLN A 570 16.86 -12.90 30.51
N TYR A 571 16.74 -11.68 31.04
CA TYR A 571 16.96 -11.40 32.46
C TYR A 571 15.90 -12.08 33.34
N ARG A 572 14.63 -12.03 32.92
CA ARG A 572 13.54 -12.75 33.61
C ARG A 572 13.79 -14.26 33.66
N LEU A 573 14.30 -14.85 32.58
CA LEU A 573 14.64 -16.27 32.53
C LEU A 573 15.81 -16.62 33.47
N GLU A 574 16.84 -15.78 33.56
CA GLU A 574 17.94 -15.97 34.51
C GLU A 574 17.47 -15.80 35.97
N ALA A 575 16.59 -14.84 36.25
CA ALA A 575 15.95 -14.68 37.55
C ALA A 575 15.15 -15.93 37.91
N PHE A 576 14.35 -16.47 36.99
CA PHE A 576 13.64 -17.75 37.19
C PHE A 576 14.60 -18.90 37.55
N LYS A 577 15.71 -19.05 36.81
CA LYS A 577 16.72 -20.09 37.07
C LYS A 577 17.42 -19.92 38.43
N SER A 578 17.48 -18.70 38.95
CA SER A 578 17.99 -18.42 40.30
C SER A 578 16.95 -18.76 41.37
N ILE A 579 15.73 -18.25 41.22
CA ILE A 579 14.59 -18.45 42.15
C ILE A 579 14.30 -19.94 42.33
N ILE A 580 14.37 -20.74 41.27
CA ILE A 580 14.04 -22.17 41.33
C ILE A 580 15.04 -23.01 42.12
N LYS A 581 16.25 -22.48 42.37
CA LYS A 581 17.27 -23.11 43.22
C LYS A 581 17.11 -22.75 44.70
N ASP A 582 16.23 -21.80 45.04
CA ASP A 582 15.99 -21.38 46.42
C ASP A 582 15.16 -22.46 47.16
N PRO A 583 15.72 -23.12 48.19
CA PRO A 583 15.02 -24.14 48.97
C PRO A 583 13.73 -23.63 49.62
N ASN A 584 13.65 -22.33 49.92
CA ASN A 584 12.47 -21.72 50.56
C ASN A 584 11.29 -21.58 49.59
N LYS A 585 11.54 -21.67 48.28
CA LYS A 585 10.53 -21.54 47.22
C LYS A 585 10.17 -22.88 46.58
N ALA A 586 10.70 -24.00 47.09
CA ALA A 586 10.49 -25.34 46.54
C ALA A 586 9.02 -25.80 46.48
N ASN A 587 8.13 -25.18 47.27
CA ASN A 587 6.70 -25.49 47.31
C ASN A 587 5.86 -24.70 46.27
N LEU A 588 6.45 -23.72 45.58
CA LEU A 588 5.75 -22.91 44.58
C LEU A 588 5.65 -23.64 43.25
N THR A 589 4.57 -23.36 42.51
CA THR A 589 4.40 -23.91 41.16
C THR A 589 5.34 -23.21 40.17
N ILE A 590 5.71 -23.89 39.09
CA ILE A 590 6.49 -23.30 37.97
C ILE A 590 5.86 -21.98 37.49
N GLU A 591 4.53 -21.93 37.46
CA GLU A 591 3.79 -20.76 37.04
C GLU A 591 3.94 -19.60 38.02
N SER A 592 3.84 -19.87 39.33
CA SER A 592 4.10 -18.86 40.37
C SER A 592 5.54 -18.34 40.31
N LEU A 593 6.51 -19.22 40.10
CA LEU A 593 7.93 -18.84 39.97
C LEU A 593 8.19 -18.00 38.72
N ALA A 594 7.50 -18.31 37.61
CA ALA A 594 7.56 -17.51 36.40
C ALA A 594 7.02 -16.08 36.62
N TYR A 595 5.88 -15.95 37.32
CA TYR A 595 5.34 -14.65 37.72
C TYR A 595 6.28 -13.86 38.64
N GLU A 596 6.88 -14.51 39.64
CA GLU A 596 7.88 -13.86 40.50
C GLU A 596 9.14 -13.40 39.76
N SER A 597 9.49 -14.08 38.66
CA SER A 597 10.60 -13.67 37.79
C SER A 597 10.24 -12.58 36.78
N GLY A 598 9.02 -12.02 36.85
CA GLY A 598 8.55 -10.90 36.02
C GLY A 598 7.84 -11.30 34.73
N PHE A 599 7.57 -12.60 34.46
CA PHE A 599 6.72 -12.96 33.33
C PHE A 599 5.24 -12.68 33.66
N ASN A 600 4.52 -12.04 32.74
CA ASN A 600 3.09 -11.76 32.90
C ASN A 600 2.17 -12.80 32.22
N SER A 601 2.74 -13.73 31.46
CA SER A 601 2.01 -14.74 30.69
C SER A 601 2.73 -16.09 30.71
N LYS A 602 1.98 -17.12 31.12
CA LYS A 602 2.41 -18.52 31.04
C LYS A 602 2.80 -18.93 29.62
N THR A 603 2.06 -18.46 28.62
CA THR A 603 2.33 -18.76 27.21
C THR A 603 3.66 -18.13 26.80
N VAL A 604 3.85 -16.83 27.08
CA VAL A 604 5.11 -16.12 26.78
C VAL A 604 6.30 -16.79 27.48
N PHE A 605 6.16 -17.14 28.76
CA PHE A 605 7.19 -17.86 29.51
C PHE A 605 7.54 -19.19 28.85
N ASN A 606 6.55 -20.05 28.58
CA ASN A 606 6.81 -21.37 27.99
C ASN A 606 7.44 -21.28 26.59
N THR A 607 6.95 -20.36 25.75
CA THR A 607 7.47 -20.15 24.39
C THR A 607 8.92 -19.66 24.44
N TYR A 608 9.19 -18.63 25.24
CA TYR A 608 10.54 -18.09 25.37
C TYR A 608 11.50 -19.09 26.04
N PHE A 609 11.07 -19.75 27.12
CA PHE A 609 11.87 -20.77 27.80
C PHE A 609 12.26 -21.90 26.86
N LYS A 610 11.31 -22.41 26.05
CA LYS A 610 11.59 -23.47 25.07
C LYS A 610 12.52 -22.98 23.97
N LYS A 611 12.34 -21.74 23.48
CA LYS A 611 13.20 -21.13 22.46
C LYS A 611 14.66 -21.03 22.94
N GLU A 612 14.88 -20.59 24.17
CA GLU A 612 16.22 -20.37 24.73
C GLU A 612 16.88 -21.66 25.26
N THR A 613 16.13 -22.57 25.86
CA THR A 613 16.69 -23.78 26.52
C THR A 613 16.57 -25.05 25.69
N GLY A 614 15.74 -25.06 24.65
CA GLY A 614 15.39 -26.26 23.88
C GLY A 614 14.45 -27.24 24.63
N LEU A 615 14.06 -26.94 25.87
CA LEU A 615 13.28 -27.82 26.74
C LEU A 615 12.02 -27.11 27.24
N THR A 616 11.01 -27.88 27.64
CA THR A 616 9.91 -27.33 28.45
C THR A 616 10.39 -27.09 29.89
N PRO A 617 9.81 -26.13 30.64
CA PRO A 617 10.16 -25.91 32.05
C PRO A 617 10.08 -27.18 32.92
N LYS A 618 9.10 -28.05 32.66
CA LYS A 618 8.96 -29.35 33.33
C LYS A 618 10.08 -30.33 32.99
N GLN A 619 10.61 -30.30 31.77
CA GLN A 619 11.75 -31.15 31.38
C GLN A 619 13.04 -30.63 32.00
N PHE A 620 13.22 -29.31 32.04
CA PHE A 620 14.38 -28.67 32.66
C PHE A 620 14.50 -29.00 34.15
N LEU A 621 13.38 -28.99 34.89
CA LEU A 621 13.36 -29.31 36.32
C LEU A 621 13.64 -30.77 36.68
N LYS A 622 13.65 -31.67 35.69
CA LYS A 622 13.98 -33.09 35.89
C LYS A 622 15.47 -33.37 35.69
N GLN A 623 16.24 -32.36 35.26
CA GLN A 623 17.70 -32.39 35.17
C GLN A 623 18.28 -31.83 36.46
#